data_AF-A0A1K1T012-F1
#
_entry.id   AF-A0A1K1T012-F1
#
_cell.length_a   1.000
_cell.length_b   1.000
_cell.length_c   1.000
_cell.angle_alpha   90.00
_cell.angle_beta   90.00
_cell.angle_gamma   90.00
#
_symmetry.space_group_name_H-M   'P 1'
#
loop_
_entity.id
_entity.type
_entity.pdbx_description
1 polymer ?
#
loop_
_entity_poly.entity_id
_entity_poly.type
_entity_poly.pdbx_seq_one_letter_code
_entity_poly.pdbx_strand_id
1 'polypeptide(L)' 'MTILTSPTVVGIDVAKAEIVVYRSDLQTIDTVKNDRAALKR' A
#
# COMPACT_ATOMS: atom_id res chain seq x y z
N MET A 1 -7.85 -12.55 -19.04
CA MET A 1 -6.68 -11.89 -18.42
C MET A 1 -7.10 -10.47 -18.09
N THR A 2 -7.44 -10.18 -16.83
CA THR A 2 -7.90 -8.85 -16.44
C THR A 2 -6.67 -8.01 -16.13
N ILE A 3 -6.29 -7.14 -17.06
CA ILE A 3 -5.21 -6.18 -16.83
C ILE A 3 -5.82 -5.08 -15.96
N LEU A 4 -5.32 -4.94 -14.72
CA LEU A 4 -5.62 -3.77 -13.90
C LEU A 4 -4.93 -2.55 -14.53
N THR A 5 -5.67 -1.81 -15.34
CA THR A 5 -5.22 -0.56 -15.96
C THR A 5 -5.36 0.63 -15.01
N SER A 6 -5.92 0.41 -13.81
CA SER A 6 -6.08 1.41 -12.78
C SER A 6 -4.71 1.73 -12.14
N PRO A 7 -4.30 3.01 -12.14
CA PRO A 7 -3.05 3.41 -11.49
C PRO A 7 -3.13 3.08 -10.00
N THR A 8 -2.09 2.41 -9.50
CA THR A 8 -1.87 2.20 -8.07
C THR A 8 -0.76 3.14 -7.62
N VAL A 9 -1.05 4.00 -6.65
CA VAL A 9 -0.06 4.92 -6.07
C VAL A 9 0.42 4.35 -4.76
N VAL A 10 1.74 4.21 -4.62
CA VAL A 10 2.38 3.72 -3.39
C VAL A 10 3.18 4.86 -2.77
N GLY A 11 2.85 5.21 -1.53
CA GLY A 11 3.57 6.19 -0.72
C GLY A 11 4.18 5.54 0.52
N ILE A 12 5.20 6.19 1.08
CA ILE A 12 5.81 5.77 2.34
C ILE A 12 5.60 6.89 3.36
N ASP A 13 4.89 6.59 4.45
CA ASP A 13 4.80 7.46 5.61
C ASP A 13 5.93 7.11 6.58
N VAL A 14 7.00 7.91 6.53
CA VAL A 14 8.19 7.72 7.36
C VAL A 14 7.91 8.03 8.83
N ALA A 15 6.99 8.96 9.13
CA ALA A 15 6.68 9.35 10.49
C ALA A 15 5.93 8.24 11.25
N LYS A 16 5.14 7.44 10.53
CA LYS A 16 4.36 6.32 11.09
C LYS A 16 4.98 4.94 10.85
N ALA A 17 6.07 4.86 10.08
CA ALA A 17 6.64 3.59 9.62
C ALA A 17 5.59 2.72 8.90
N GLU A 18 4.90 3.30 7.92
CA GLU A 18 3.84 2.64 7.16
C GLU A 18 4.01 2.86 5.65
N ILE A 19 3.57 1.87 4.87
CA ILE A 19 3.39 2.00 3.41
C ILE A 19 1.91 2.27 3.18
N VAL A 20 1.61 3.34 2.45
CA VAL A 20 0.25 3.74 2.09
C VAL A 20 0.02 3.39 0.63
N VAL A 21 -0.98 2.57 0.36
CA VAL A 21 -1.36 2.15 -1.00
C VAL A 21 -2.70 2.75 -1.33
N TYR A 22 -2.75 3.55 -2.39
CA TYR A 22 -4.00 4.10 -2.92
C TYR A 22 -4.37 3.40 -4.23
N ARG A 23 -5.59 2.87 -4.25
CA ARG A 23 -6.20 2.23 -5.41
C ARG A 23 -7.36 3.07 -5.93
N SER A 24 -7.15 3.74 -7.07
CA SER A 24 -8.14 4.66 -7.63
C SER A 24 -9.41 3.96 -8.12
N ASP A 25 -9.30 2.69 -8.54
CA ASP A 25 -10.44 1.87 -8.99
C ASP A 25 -11.38 1.47 -7.86
N LEU A 26 -10.81 1.15 -6.69
CA LEU A 26 -11.58 0.80 -5.50
C LEU A 26 -11.94 2.02 -4.66
N GLN A 27 -11.31 3.17 -4.93
CA GLN A 27 -11.34 4.37 -4.08
C GLN A 27 -10.95 4.05 -2.63
N THR A 28 -10.01 3.10 -2.46
CA THR A 28 -9.55 2.65 -1.14
C THR A 28 -8.11 3.06 -0.89
N ILE A 29 -7.82 3.27 0.40
CA ILE A 29 -6.48 3.46 0.93
C ILE A 29 -6.22 2.30 1.89
N ASP A 30 -5.15 1.57 1.63
CA ASP A 30 -4.67 0.50 2.49
C ASP A 30 -3.34 0.91 3.15
N THR A 31 -3.24 0.69 4.45
CA THR A 31 -2.01 0.93 5.22
C THR A 31 -1.34 -0.39 5.56
N VAL A 32 -0.10 -0.56 5.13
CA VAL A 32 0.73 -1.72 5.47
C VAL A 32 1.77 -1.28 6.48
N LYS A 33 1.78 -1.92 7.66
CA LYS A 33 2.81 -1.67 8.67
C LYS A 33 4.18 -2.05 8.12
N ASN A 34 5.11 -1.11 8.16
CA ASN A 34 6.50 -1.31 7.76
C ASN A 34 7.39 -1.49 9.00
N ASP A 35 7.08 -2.51 9.78
CA ASP A 35 7.89 -2.91 10.92
C ASP A 35 8.54 -4.28 10.67
N ARG A 36 9.69 -4.50 11.31
CA ARG A 36 10.45 -5.76 11.15
C ARG A 36 9.66 -6.97 11.68
N ALA A 37 8.72 -6.78 12.62
CA ALA A 37 7.92 -7.86 13.16
C ALA A 37 6.83 -8.33 12.18
N ALA A 38 6.39 -7.47 11.26
CA ALA A 38 5.48 -7.78 10.18
C ALA A 38 6.12 -8.68 9.10
N LEU A 39 7.45 -8.65 8.97
CA LEU A 39 8.23 -9.57 8.14
C LEU A 39 8.30 -10.94 8.82
N LYS A 40 7.21 -11.73 8.73
CA LYS A 40 7.19 -13.14 9.16
C LYS A 40 8.19 -13.93 8.31
N ARG A 41 9.36 -14.23 8.88
CA ARG A 41 10.34 -15.18 8.34
C ARG A 41 9.85 -16.61 8.47
#